data_AF-W6YJP0-F1
#
_entry.id   AF-W6YJP0-F1
#
_cell.length_a   1.000
_cell.length_b   1.000
_cell.length_c   1.000
_cell.angle_alpha   90.00
_cell.angle_beta   90.00
_cell.angle_gamma   90.00
#
_symmetry.space_group_name_H-M   'P 1'
#
loop_
_entity.id
_entity.type
_entity.pdbx_description
1 polymer ?
#
loop_
_entity_poly.entity_id
_entity_poly.type
_entity_poly.pdbx_seq_one_letter_code
_entity_poly.pdbx_strand_id
1 'polypeptide(L)'
;MQITSLLAALLLAAPAIVVAAPVANDNAVSAVADVFARDNPTCNPVFSKDAKVKEEQEKQLQKMKDLTKEYHAAEKKCPSNAITTFTKKGGDKNAKEVLKKKCIAGYTECALKRQEANKACVAAGGQSDEGHKQAVQFCKAKASEWRARKIV
;
A
#
# COMPACT_ATOMS: atom_id res chain seq x y z
N MET A 1 47.94 -50.79 24.62
CA MET A 1 47.50 -50.71 23.21
C MET A 1 46.00 -50.63 23.16
N GLN A 2 45.44 -49.47 22.82
CA GLN A 2 44.36 -49.30 21.85
C GLN A 2 44.08 -47.80 21.73
N ILE A 3 44.36 -47.29 20.53
CA ILE A 3 44.09 -45.93 20.05
C ILE A 3 42.79 -46.01 19.23
N THR A 4 42.14 -44.85 19.05
CA THR A 4 41.03 -44.50 18.14
C THR A 4 39.64 -44.49 18.81
N SER A 5 38.78 -43.48 18.67
CA SER A 5 38.60 -42.50 17.59
C SER A 5 38.06 -41.14 18.09
N LEU A 6 38.40 -40.10 17.33
CA LEU A 6 37.84 -38.75 17.35
C LEU A 6 36.31 -38.74 17.14
N LEU A 7 35.61 -37.74 17.70
CA LEU A 7 34.68 -36.93 16.93
C LEU A 7 34.47 -35.56 17.58
N ALA A 8 34.87 -34.52 16.86
CA ALA A 8 34.64 -33.12 17.19
C ALA A 8 33.18 -32.76 16.89
N ALA A 9 32.54 -32.03 17.81
CA ALA A 9 31.32 -31.28 17.54
C ALA A 9 31.53 -29.84 18.02
N LEU A 10 31.98 -28.98 17.11
CA LEU A 10 31.87 -27.53 17.27
C LEU A 10 30.37 -27.19 17.28
N LEU A 11 29.81 -26.87 18.45
CA LEU A 11 28.55 -26.15 18.53
C LEU A 11 28.79 -24.70 18.11
N LEU A 12 28.38 -24.37 16.89
CA LEU A 12 28.20 -22.99 16.43
C LEU A 12 27.05 -22.35 17.21
N ALA A 13 27.39 -21.56 18.22
CA ALA A 13 26.45 -20.63 18.84
C ALA A 13 26.17 -19.49 17.85
N ALA A 14 25.05 -19.59 17.12
CA ALA A 14 24.51 -18.47 16.38
C ALA A 14 23.80 -17.52 17.37
N PRO A 15 24.13 -16.22 17.41
CA PRO A 15 23.34 -15.28 18.18
C PRO A 15 21.97 -15.16 17.53
N ALA A 16 20.92 -15.58 18.25
CA ALA A 16 19.55 -15.30 17.89
C ALA A 16 19.34 -13.79 17.94
N ILE A 17 19.47 -13.13 16.79
CA ILE A 17 19.00 -11.76 16.60
C ILE A 17 17.48 -11.84 16.70
N VAL A 18 16.95 -11.53 17.89
CA VAL A 18 15.53 -11.29 18.09
C VAL A 18 15.21 -10.01 17.32
N VAL A 19 14.81 -10.16 16.05
CA VAL A 19 14.20 -9.08 15.31
C VAL A 19 12.85 -8.85 15.96
N ALA A 20 12.80 -7.88 16.88
CA ALA A 20 11.55 -7.32 17.34
C ALA A 20 10.79 -6.82 16.11
N ALA A 21 9.74 -7.55 15.72
CA ALA A 21 8.81 -7.07 14.72
C ALA A 21 8.26 -5.73 15.21
N PRO A 22 8.23 -4.68 14.38
CA PRO A 22 7.68 -3.40 14.79
C PRO A 22 6.20 -3.62 15.16
N VAL A 23 5.89 -3.46 16.44
CA VAL A 23 4.52 -3.35 16.94
C VAL A 23 3.91 -2.15 16.23
N ALA A 24 2.90 -2.41 15.41
CA ALA A 24 2.13 -1.37 14.74
C ALA A 24 1.45 -0.53 15.84
N ASN A 25 1.91 0.70 16.01
CA ASN A 25 1.26 1.69 16.87
C ASN A 25 -0.16 1.93 16.33
N ASP A 26 -1.19 1.65 17.13
CA ASP A 26 -2.61 1.86 16.79
C ASP A 26 -2.95 3.31 16.40
N ASN A 27 -2.09 4.28 16.74
CA ASN A 27 -2.20 5.67 16.31
C ASN A 27 -2.01 5.89 14.79
N ALA A 28 -1.35 4.96 14.08
CA ALA A 28 -1.24 5.02 12.62
C ALA A 28 -2.58 4.74 11.91
N VAL A 29 -3.48 3.98 12.56
CA VAL A 29 -4.79 3.65 12.00
C VAL A 29 -5.70 4.89 11.96
N SER A 30 -5.58 5.79 12.94
CA SER A 30 -6.38 7.02 13.02
C SER A 30 -6.02 8.05 11.94
N ALA A 31 -4.73 8.29 11.69
CA ALA A 31 -4.28 9.22 10.65
C ALA A 31 -4.55 8.69 9.23
N VAL A 32 -4.49 7.37 9.04
CA VAL A 32 -4.87 6.71 7.79
C VAL A 32 -6.37 6.85 7.56
N ALA A 33 -7.22 6.59 8.56
CA ALA A 33 -8.67 6.73 8.42
C ALA A 33 -9.09 8.15 7.98
N ASP A 34 -8.45 9.20 8.51
CA ASP A 34 -8.70 10.59 8.08
C ASP A 34 -8.29 10.86 6.63
N VAL A 35 -7.20 10.25 6.14
CA VAL A 35 -6.76 10.40 4.73
C VAL A 35 -7.68 9.62 3.77
N PHE A 36 -8.29 8.53 4.22
CA PHE A 36 -9.26 7.74 3.44
C PHE A 36 -10.69 8.28 3.53
N ALA A 37 -11.05 9.03 4.58
CA ALA A 37 -12.34 9.68 4.76
C ALA A 37 -12.47 11.02 4.00
N ARG A 38 -11.36 11.59 3.52
CA ARG A 38 -11.37 12.81 2.71
C ARG A 38 -11.72 12.49 1.26
N ASP A 39 -12.91 12.91 0.84
CA ASP A 39 -13.33 12.86 -0.58
C ASP A 39 -12.45 13.75 -1.49
N ASN A 40 -11.72 14.72 -0.92
CA ASN A 40 -10.87 15.64 -1.66
C ASN A 40 -9.39 15.48 -1.29
N PRO A 41 -8.50 15.38 -2.30
CA PRO A 41 -7.07 15.33 -2.07
C PRO A 41 -6.58 16.66 -1.49
N THR A 42 -5.71 16.60 -0.48
CA THR A 42 -5.14 17.83 0.11
C THR A 42 -3.87 18.19 -0.62
N CYS A 43 -3.99 18.96 -1.69
CA CYS A 43 -2.87 19.64 -2.31
C CYS A 43 -3.05 21.14 -2.10
N ASN A 44 -2.11 21.77 -1.39
CA ASN A 44 -2.10 23.21 -1.13
C ASN A 44 -0.98 23.87 -1.95
N PRO A 45 -1.11 23.96 -3.29
CA PRO A 45 -0.07 24.53 -4.12
C PRO A 45 0.07 26.03 -3.90
N VAL A 46 1.31 26.52 -3.90
CA VAL A 46 1.59 27.94 -4.04
C VAL A 46 1.78 28.23 -5.53
N PHE A 47 0.82 28.94 -6.12
CA PHE A 47 0.87 29.28 -7.54
C PHE A 47 1.92 30.35 -7.83
N SER A 48 2.65 30.16 -8.92
CA SER A 48 3.60 31.13 -9.45
C SER A 48 2.87 32.38 -9.94
N LYS A 49 3.57 33.52 -9.88
CA LYS A 49 3.14 34.77 -10.51
C LYS A 49 3.40 34.78 -12.02
N ASP A 50 4.30 33.90 -12.50
CA ASP A 50 4.53 33.70 -13.92
C ASP A 50 3.33 32.93 -14.53
N ALA A 51 2.72 33.50 -15.57
CA ALA A 51 1.51 32.96 -16.17
C ALA A 51 1.70 31.56 -16.78
N LYS A 52 2.85 31.29 -17.40
CA LYS A 52 3.13 29.99 -18.02
C LYS A 52 3.36 28.93 -16.96
N VAL A 53 4.10 29.28 -15.89
CA VAL A 53 4.32 28.37 -14.77
C VAL A 53 3.00 28.08 -14.05
N LYS A 54 2.17 29.11 -13.84
CA LYS A 54 0.84 28.95 -13.24
C LYS A 54 -0.06 28.02 -14.04
N GLU A 55 -0.11 28.17 -15.37
CA GLU A 55 -0.90 27.29 -16.23
C GLU A 55 -0.46 25.82 -16.12
N GLU A 56 0.85 25.57 -16.07
CA GLU A 56 1.38 24.22 -15.87
C GLU A 56 1.02 23.67 -14.48
N GLN A 57 1.13 24.49 -13.43
CA GLN A 57 0.73 24.09 -12.08
C GLN A 57 -0.77 23.74 -12.01
N GLU A 58 -1.63 24.49 -12.69
CA GLU A 58 -3.07 24.21 -12.80
C GLU A 58 -3.35 22.88 -13.52
N LYS A 59 -2.62 22.59 -14.62
CA LYS A 59 -2.69 21.29 -15.31
C LYS A 59 -2.28 20.13 -14.40
N GLN A 60 -1.20 20.29 -13.64
CA GLN A 60 -0.75 19.26 -12.69
C GLN A 60 -1.74 19.07 -11.54
N LEU A 61 -2.35 20.16 -11.04
CA LEU A 61 -3.41 20.07 -10.04
C LEU A 61 -4.64 19.33 -10.58
N GLN A 62 -5.03 19.60 -11.83
CA GLN A 62 -6.14 18.89 -12.48
C GLN A 62 -5.81 17.40 -12.66
N LYS A 63 -4.61 17.07 -13.15
CA LYS A 63 -4.13 15.69 -13.23
C LYS A 63 -4.19 14.96 -11.89
N MET A 64 -3.79 15.63 -10.81
CA MET A 64 -3.87 15.08 -9.45
C MET A 64 -5.32 14.76 -9.04
N LYS A 65 -6.29 15.64 -9.35
CA LYS A 65 -7.72 15.40 -9.09
C LYS A 65 -8.25 14.20 -9.88
N ASP A 66 -7.85 14.04 -11.13
CA ASP A 66 -8.30 12.92 -11.95
C ASP A 66 -7.69 11.59 -11.48
N LEU A 67 -6.39 11.59 -11.15
CA LEU A 67 -5.73 10.45 -10.49
C LEU A 67 -6.39 10.09 -9.15
N THR A 68 -6.97 11.07 -8.46
CA THR A 68 -7.71 10.83 -7.21
C THR A 68 -8.96 10.01 -7.43
N LYS A 69 -9.75 10.35 -8.46
CA LYS A 69 -10.90 9.53 -8.86
C LYS A 69 -10.47 8.12 -9.26
N GLU A 70 -9.37 8.02 -10.01
CA GLU A 70 -8.83 6.73 -10.47
C GLU A 70 -8.38 5.83 -9.31
N TYR A 71 -7.66 6.34 -8.31
CA TYR A 71 -7.23 5.47 -7.21
C TYR A 71 -8.41 5.01 -6.33
N HIS A 72 -9.45 5.82 -6.16
CA HIS A 72 -10.67 5.41 -5.45
C HIS A 72 -11.44 4.35 -6.25
N ALA A 73 -11.52 4.50 -7.57
CA ALA A 73 -12.10 3.48 -8.43
C ALA A 73 -11.30 2.16 -8.37
N ALA A 74 -9.96 2.24 -8.35
CA ALA A 74 -9.08 1.09 -8.22
C ALA A 74 -9.27 0.36 -6.88
N GLU A 75 -9.38 1.10 -5.77
CA GLU A 75 -9.65 0.55 -4.45
C GLU A 75 -10.99 -0.22 -4.41
N LYS A 76 -12.04 0.35 -5.01
CA LYS A 76 -13.38 -0.26 -5.11
C LYS A 76 -13.43 -1.53 -5.98
N LYS A 77 -12.37 -1.86 -6.73
CA LYS A 77 -12.29 -3.14 -7.46
C LYS A 77 -12.28 -4.34 -6.50
N CYS A 78 -11.73 -4.18 -5.29
CA CYS A 78 -11.87 -5.18 -4.23
C CYS A 78 -13.18 -4.92 -3.47
N PRO A 79 -14.19 -5.79 -3.59
CA PRO A 79 -15.49 -5.53 -2.97
C PRO A 79 -15.39 -5.58 -1.44
N SER A 80 -16.22 -4.81 -0.74
CA SER A 80 -16.20 -4.73 0.74
C SER A 80 -16.46 -6.07 1.42
N ASN A 81 -17.24 -6.95 0.79
CA ASN A 81 -17.51 -8.32 1.25
C ASN A 81 -16.47 -9.36 0.77
N ALA A 82 -15.34 -8.92 0.18
CA ALA A 82 -14.35 -9.82 -0.41
C ALA A 82 -13.79 -10.81 0.62
N ILE A 83 -13.53 -10.36 1.85
CA ILE A 83 -13.00 -11.22 2.92
C ILE A 83 -13.98 -12.34 3.25
N THR A 84 -15.24 -11.99 3.54
CA THR A 84 -16.31 -12.94 3.85
C THR A 84 -16.50 -13.97 2.73
N THR A 85 -16.45 -13.50 1.47
CA THR A 85 -16.57 -14.36 0.29
C THR A 85 -15.38 -15.31 0.18
N PHE A 86 -14.17 -14.80 0.37
CA PHE A 86 -12.94 -15.57 0.23
C PHE A 86 -12.79 -16.65 1.31
N THR A 87 -13.18 -16.35 2.55
CA THR A 87 -13.06 -17.27 3.69
C THR A 87 -14.20 -18.27 3.82
N LYS A 88 -15.24 -18.19 2.97
CA LYS A 88 -16.37 -19.13 3.00
C LYS A 88 -15.89 -20.57 2.80
N LYS A 89 -16.26 -21.45 3.75
CA LYS A 89 -15.98 -22.89 3.68
C LYS A 89 -16.72 -23.52 2.51
N GLY A 90 -16.05 -24.40 1.76
CA GLY A 90 -16.63 -25.08 0.60
C GLY A 90 -16.96 -24.15 -0.59
N GLY A 91 -16.44 -22.91 -0.60
CA GLY A 91 -16.60 -22.00 -1.72
C GLY A 91 -15.82 -22.43 -2.97
N ASP A 92 -16.27 -21.98 -4.14
CA ASP A 92 -15.62 -22.24 -5.43
C ASP A 92 -14.19 -21.66 -5.44
N LYS A 93 -13.20 -22.56 -5.64
CA LYS A 93 -11.77 -22.21 -5.69
C LYS A 93 -11.44 -21.27 -6.84
N ASN A 94 -12.08 -21.42 -8.00
CA ASN A 94 -11.89 -20.53 -9.15
C ASN A 94 -12.45 -19.14 -8.85
N ALA A 95 -13.62 -19.05 -8.23
CA ALA A 95 -14.18 -17.77 -7.80
C ALA A 95 -13.26 -17.07 -6.77
N LYS A 96 -12.67 -17.83 -5.84
CA LYS A 96 -11.67 -17.32 -4.89
C LYS A 96 -10.39 -16.83 -5.59
N GLU A 97 -9.89 -17.54 -6.60
CA GLU A 97 -8.73 -17.10 -7.41
C GLU A 97 -9.04 -15.79 -8.14
N VAL A 98 -10.20 -15.70 -8.80
CA VAL A 98 -10.61 -14.48 -9.51
C VAL A 98 -10.74 -13.30 -8.54
N LEU A 99 -11.37 -13.51 -7.39
CA LEU A 99 -11.51 -12.47 -6.35
C LEU A 99 -10.13 -12.02 -5.82
N LYS A 100 -9.23 -12.97 -5.52
CA LYS A 100 -7.87 -12.69 -5.07
C LYS A 100 -7.12 -11.84 -6.10
N LYS A 101 -7.13 -12.23 -7.38
CA LYS A 101 -6.50 -11.47 -8.47
C LYS A 101 -7.09 -10.07 -8.61
N LYS A 102 -8.42 -9.95 -8.53
CA LYS A 102 -9.13 -8.66 -8.60
C LYS A 102 -8.70 -7.71 -7.48
N CYS A 103 -8.62 -8.20 -6.25
CA CYS A 103 -8.18 -7.40 -5.11
C CYS A 103 -6.69 -7.03 -5.20
N ILE A 104 -5.81 -7.95 -5.60
CA ILE A 104 -4.38 -7.65 -5.81
C ILE A 104 -4.20 -6.55 -6.87
N ALA A 105 -4.91 -6.68 -8.00
CA ALA A 105 -4.86 -5.70 -9.09
C ALA A 105 -5.36 -4.33 -8.61
N GLY A 106 -6.54 -4.28 -7.98
CA GLY A 106 -7.14 -3.04 -7.48
C GLY A 106 -6.24 -2.30 -6.50
N TYR A 107 -5.68 -2.99 -5.50
CA TYR A 107 -4.78 -2.35 -4.54
C TYR A 107 -3.40 -1.98 -5.11
N THR A 108 -2.89 -2.74 -6.09
CA THR A 108 -1.64 -2.39 -6.79
C THR A 108 -1.82 -1.11 -7.61
N GLU A 109 -2.94 -1.01 -8.34
CA GLU A 109 -3.29 0.18 -9.11
C GLU A 109 -3.60 1.38 -8.21
N CYS A 110 -4.29 1.17 -7.08
CA CYS A 110 -4.46 2.21 -6.05
C CYS A 110 -3.10 2.81 -5.63
N ALA A 111 -2.13 1.95 -5.29
CA ALA A 111 -0.81 2.41 -4.84
C ALA A 111 -0.09 3.23 -5.93
N LEU A 112 -0.12 2.75 -7.18
CA LEU A 112 0.49 3.43 -8.32
C LEU A 112 -0.15 4.80 -8.56
N LYS A 113 -1.48 4.87 -8.60
CA LYS A 113 -2.22 6.10 -8.87
C LYS A 113 -2.09 7.12 -7.74
N ARG A 114 -2.07 6.68 -6.49
CA ARG A 114 -1.74 7.56 -5.34
C ARG A 114 -0.31 8.11 -5.45
N GLN A 115 0.68 7.30 -5.86
CA GLN A 115 2.04 7.79 -6.09
C GLN A 115 2.10 8.84 -7.22
N GLU A 116 1.38 8.62 -8.32
CA GLU A 116 1.28 9.58 -9.41
C GLU A 116 0.58 10.87 -8.97
N ALA A 117 -0.49 10.78 -8.18
CA ALA A 117 -1.20 11.93 -7.63
C ALA A 117 -0.28 12.77 -6.73
N ASN A 118 0.51 12.12 -5.88
CA ASN A 118 1.50 12.80 -5.02
C ASN A 118 2.54 13.55 -5.85
N LYS A 119 3.06 12.93 -6.93
CA LYS A 119 4.00 13.59 -7.87
C LYS A 119 3.36 14.79 -8.56
N ALA A 120 2.11 14.65 -9.00
CA ALA A 120 1.36 15.74 -9.64
C ALA A 120 1.11 16.89 -8.65
N CYS A 121 0.83 16.62 -7.37
CA CYS A 121 0.73 17.67 -6.36
C CYS A 121 2.05 18.43 -6.17
N VAL A 122 3.18 17.72 -6.11
CA VAL A 122 4.51 18.37 -6.03
C VAL A 122 4.78 19.22 -7.27
N ALA A 123 4.46 18.71 -8.46
CA ALA A 123 4.61 19.46 -9.71
C ALA A 123 3.67 20.68 -9.79
N ALA A 124 2.51 20.62 -9.13
CA ALA A 124 1.61 21.77 -8.98
C ALA A 124 2.14 22.84 -7.98
N GLY A 125 3.25 22.58 -7.28
CA GLY A 125 3.81 23.48 -6.26
C GLY A 125 3.28 23.22 -4.85
N GLY A 126 2.65 22.07 -4.61
CA GLY A 126 2.26 21.60 -3.28
C GLY A 126 3.30 20.68 -2.64
N GLN A 127 2.93 20.06 -1.52
CA GLN A 127 3.76 19.09 -0.81
C GLN A 127 2.99 17.79 -0.58
N SER A 128 3.71 16.66 -0.60
CA SER A 128 3.18 15.36 -0.19
C SER A 128 3.57 15.12 1.27
N ASP A 129 2.61 15.27 2.17
CA ASP A 129 2.79 15.04 3.60
C ASP A 129 2.86 13.54 3.94
N GLU A 130 3.04 13.23 5.23
CA GLU A 130 3.14 11.85 5.69
C GLU A 130 1.84 11.06 5.48
N GLY A 131 0.68 11.72 5.54
CA GLY A 131 -0.61 11.09 5.26
C GLY A 131 -0.69 10.56 3.82
N HIS A 132 -0.20 11.33 2.85
CA HIS A 132 -0.12 10.90 1.45
C HIS A 132 0.79 9.69 1.25
N LYS A 133 1.90 9.60 1.99
CA LYS A 133 2.80 8.44 1.95
C LYS A 133 2.15 7.22 2.60
N GLN A 134 1.51 7.40 3.75
CA GLN A 134 0.79 6.33 4.45
C GLN A 134 -0.33 5.75 3.59
N ALA A 135 -1.06 6.57 2.83
CA ALA A 135 -2.10 6.08 1.92
C ALA A 135 -1.54 5.19 0.79
N VAL A 136 -0.36 5.51 0.24
CA VAL A 136 0.34 4.62 -0.70
C VAL A 136 0.72 3.31 -0.01
N GLN A 137 1.26 3.37 1.22
CA GLN A 137 1.65 2.18 1.96
C GLN A 137 0.46 1.30 2.33
N PHE A 138 -0.68 1.88 2.68
CA PHE A 138 -1.92 1.13 2.90
C PHE A 138 -2.30 0.29 1.69
N CYS A 139 -2.35 0.89 0.49
CA CYS A 139 -2.68 0.14 -0.72
C CYS A 139 -1.63 -0.94 -1.03
N LYS A 140 -0.33 -0.67 -0.80
CA LYS A 140 0.72 -1.71 -0.93
C LYS A 140 0.53 -2.86 0.07
N ALA A 141 0.25 -2.54 1.33
CA ALA A 141 0.02 -3.52 2.38
C ALA A 141 -1.18 -4.40 2.04
N LYS A 142 -2.31 -3.81 1.61
CA LYS A 142 -3.49 -4.57 1.18
C LYS A 142 -3.21 -5.48 -0.01
N ALA A 143 -2.47 -5.01 -1.02
CA ALA A 143 -2.07 -5.88 -2.12
C ALA A 143 -1.21 -7.05 -1.63
N SER A 144 -0.30 -6.82 -0.67
CA SER A 144 0.54 -7.85 -0.06
C SER A 144 -0.27 -8.86 0.76
N GLU A 145 -1.17 -8.39 1.63
CA GLU A 145 -2.10 -9.22 2.40
C GLU A 145 -2.89 -10.15 1.46
N TRP A 146 -3.43 -9.60 0.36
CA TRP A 146 -4.15 -10.40 -0.62
C TRP A 146 -3.27 -11.41 -1.35
N ARG A 147 -2.02 -11.08 -1.69
CA ARG A 147 -1.07 -12.05 -2.28
C ARG A 147 -0.80 -13.24 -1.34
N ALA A 148 -0.65 -12.97 -0.04
CA ALA A 148 -0.33 -13.97 0.98
C ALA A 148 -1.49 -14.92 1.29
N ARG A 149 -2.74 -14.56 0.95
CA ARG A 149 -3.91 -15.42 1.21
C ARG A 149 -3.84 -16.73 0.45
N LYS A 150 -4.03 -17.84 1.16
CA LYS A 150 -4.12 -19.18 0.57
C LYS A 150 -5.56 -19.49 0.17
N ILE A 151 -5.72 -20.15 -0.97
CA ILE A 151 -7.02 -20.71 -1.36
C ILE A 151 -7.16 -22.06 -0.70
N VAL A 152 -8.16 -22.14 0.16
CA VAL A 152 -8.57 -23.35 0.89
C VAL A 152 -9.91 -23.83 0.36
#